data_AF-A0A971YBL4-F1
#
_entry.id   AF-A0A971YBL4-F1
#
_cell.length_a   1.000
_cell.length_b   1.000
_cell.length_c   1.000
_cell.angle_alpha   90.00
_cell.angle_beta   90.00
_cell.angle_gamma   90.00
#
_symmetry.space_group_name_H-M   'P 1'
#
loop_
_entity.id
_entity.type
_entity.pdbx_description
1 polymer ?
#
loop_
_entity_poly.entity_id
_entity_poly.type
_entity_poly.pdbx_seq_one_letter_code
_entity_poly.pdbx_strand_id
1 'polypeptide(L)'
;MMYDIRLVKLVSGDMILGKWDQTAGVIKDPAVLQTIPTAQGGMQMLLLPFGYPFDQEFAGEIELKHVLFQYASTPEELKTKYLEATTNLTLSAPGGLGGLGGNVSDFSKFLKK
;
A
#
# COMPACT_ATOMS: atom_id res chain seq x y z
N MET A 1 19.77 -0.40 -4.39
CA MET A 1 19.18 0.32 -5.55
C MET A 1 17.95 1.06 -5.05
N MET A 2 17.88 2.37 -5.22
CA MET A 2 16.76 3.20 -4.77
C MET A 2 15.66 3.09 -5.82
N TYR A 3 14.67 2.22 -5.59
CA TYR A 3 13.50 2.12 -6.47
C TYR A 3 12.79 3.49 -6.52
N ASP A 4 12.45 3.97 -7.72
CA ASP A 4 11.64 5.20 -7.87
C ASP A 4 10.18 4.88 -7.53
N ILE A 5 9.81 5.05 -6.27
CA ILE A 5 8.45 4.81 -5.78
C ILE A 5 7.62 6.06 -6.02
N ARG A 6 6.48 5.88 -6.70
CA ARG A 6 5.55 6.97 -7.01
C ARG A 6 4.15 6.68 -6.50
N LEU A 7 3.55 7.73 -5.94
CA LEU A 7 2.13 7.80 -5.62
C LEU A 7 1.38 8.32 -6.85
N VAL A 8 0.36 7.57 -7.26
CA VAL A 8 -0.50 7.90 -8.39
C VAL A 8 -1.96 7.73 -7.99
N LYS A 9 -2.85 8.44 -8.67
CA LYS A 9 -4.29 8.25 -8.58
C LYS A 9 -4.76 7.62 -9.87
N LEU A 10 -5.46 6.49 -9.78
CA LEU A 10 -6.02 5.82 -10.94
C LEU A 10 -7.30 6.50 -11.42
N VAL A 11 -7.70 6.17 -12.65
CA VAL A 11 -9.00 6.55 -13.20
C VAL A 11 -10.19 6.02 -12.40
N SER A 12 -10.01 4.93 -11.64
CA SER A 12 -11.02 4.43 -10.68
C SER A 12 -11.22 5.35 -9.47
N GLY A 13 -10.28 6.25 -9.22
CA GLY A 13 -10.26 7.12 -8.03
C GLY A 13 -9.36 6.61 -6.91
N ASP A 14 -8.84 5.38 -7.01
CA ASP A 14 -7.96 4.78 -6.01
C ASP A 14 -6.57 5.42 -6.01
N MET A 15 -5.99 5.58 -4.82
CA MET A 15 -4.60 6.03 -4.65
C MET A 15 -3.69 4.82 -4.55
N ILE A 16 -2.70 4.74 -5.44
CA ILE A 16 -1.81 3.59 -5.57
C ILE A 16 -0.36 4.05 -5.42
N LEU A 17 0.44 3.25 -4.73
CA LEU A 17 1.90 3.34 -4.75
C LEU A 17 2.47 2.19 -5.55
N GLY A 18 3.53 2.44 -6.31
CA GLY A 18 4.28 1.38 -6.95
C GLY A 18 5.63 1.83 -7.45
N LYS A 19 6.41 0.87 -7.94
CA LYS A 19 7.73 1.10 -8.53
C LYS A 19 7.55 1.60 -9.94
N TRP A 20 8.10 2.77 -10.23
CA TRP A 20 8.05 3.36 -11.55
C TRP A 20 9.06 2.69 -12.50
N ASP A 21 8.56 2.15 -13.61
CA ASP A 21 9.39 1.69 -14.72
C ASP A 21 9.24 2.65 -15.89
N GLN A 22 10.22 3.56 -16.02
CA GLN A 22 10.26 4.55 -17.09
C GLN A 22 10.38 3.93 -18.49
N THR A 23 10.99 2.75 -18.59
CA THR A 23 11.28 2.11 -19.90
C THR A 23 10.03 1.45 -20.45
N ALA A 24 9.30 0.73 -19.58
CA ALA A 24 8.05 0.07 -19.94
C ALA A 24 6.84 1.02 -19.87
N GLY A 25 6.94 2.17 -19.18
CA GLY A 25 5.83 3.10 -19.02
C GLY A 25 4.73 2.52 -18.12
N VAL A 26 5.13 1.78 -17.08
CA VAL A 26 4.22 1.09 -16.16
C VAL A 26 4.60 1.35 -14.70
N ILE A 27 3.62 1.20 -13.81
CA ILE A 27 3.82 1.13 -12.36
C ILE A 27 3.78 -0.34 -11.96
N LYS A 28 4.89 -0.86 -11.42
CA LYS A 28 5.02 -2.25 -10.98
C LYS A 28 4.74 -2.41 -9.49
N ASP A 29 4.34 -3.62 -9.11
CA ASP A 29 4.03 -4.03 -7.75
C ASP A 29 3.09 -3.02 -7.05
N PRO A 30 1.91 -2.74 -7.65
CA PRO A 30 1.02 -1.71 -7.15
C PRO A 30 0.45 -2.07 -5.77
N ALA A 31 0.34 -1.07 -4.90
CA ALA A 31 -0.25 -1.15 -3.57
C ALA A 31 -1.30 -0.06 -3.41
N VAL A 32 -2.51 -0.42 -2.99
CA VAL A 32 -3.59 0.54 -2.72
C VAL A 32 -3.43 1.15 -1.33
N LEU A 33 -3.50 2.49 -1.28
CA LEU A 33 -3.54 3.26 -0.05
C LEU A 33 -5.00 3.51 0.35
N GLN A 34 -5.44 2.85 1.41
CA GLN A 34 -6.76 3.03 1.98
C GLN A 34 -6.66 3.77 3.32
N THR A 35 -7.54 4.74 3.53
CA THR A 35 -7.68 5.42 4.81
C THR A 35 -8.93 4.93 5.51
N ILE A 36 -8.77 4.22 6.63
CA ILE A 36 -9.88 3.71 7.43
C ILE A 36 -10.08 4.63 8.64
N PRO A 37 -11.31 5.10 8.89
CA PRO A 37 -11.62 5.84 10.11
C PRO A 37 -11.51 4.91 11.33
N THR A 38 -10.83 5.35 12.38
CA THR A 38 -10.73 4.61 13.63
C THR A 38 -11.90 4.96 14.55
N ALA A 39 -12.33 4.00 15.37
CA ALA A 39 -13.44 4.17 16.31
C ALA A 39 -13.21 5.32 17.34
N GLN A 40 -11.98 5.80 17.48
CA GLN A 40 -11.58 6.90 18.36
C GLN A 40 -11.50 8.25 17.64
N GLY A 41 -12.02 8.36 16.41
CA GLY A 41 -12.08 9.62 15.66
C GLY A 41 -10.78 9.98 14.92
N GLY A 42 -9.88 9.03 14.72
CA GLY A 42 -8.68 9.19 13.90
C GLY A 42 -8.82 8.59 12.50
N MET A 43 -7.80 8.78 11.67
CA MET A 43 -7.68 8.12 10.37
C MET A 43 -6.45 7.21 10.39
N GLN A 44 -6.62 5.94 10.07
CA GLN A 44 -5.54 4.98 9.92
C GLN A 44 -5.28 4.72 8.44
N MET A 45 -4.02 4.83 8.02
CA MET A 45 -3.59 4.49 6.67
C MET A 45 -3.22 3.00 6.59
N LEU A 46 -3.74 2.30 5.60
CA LEU A 46 -3.41 0.92 5.26
C LEU A 46 -2.89 0.84 3.83
N LEU A 47 -1.81 0.07 3.65
CA LEU A 47 -1.31 -0.33 2.34
C LEU A 47 -1.66 -1.80 2.13
N LEU A 48 -2.35 -2.08 1.04
CA LEU A 48 -2.73 -3.43 0.65
C LEU A 48 -2.23 -3.70 -0.78
N PRO A 49 -1.91 -4.95 -1.14
CA PRO A 49 -1.63 -5.30 -2.53
C PRO A 49 -2.79 -4.89 -3.45
N PHE A 50 -2.47 -4.29 -4.59
CA PHE A 50 -3.46 -3.97 -5.60
C PHE A 50 -3.74 -5.24 -6.42
N GLY A 51 -4.64 -6.07 -5.91
CA GLY A 51 -4.95 -7.38 -6.46
C GLY A 51 -6.15 -7.99 -5.74
N TYR A 52 -6.13 -9.31 -5.58
CA TYR A 52 -7.21 -9.98 -4.85
C TYR A 52 -7.17 -9.67 -3.36
N PRO A 53 -8.32 -9.52 -2.68
CA PRO A 53 -8.36 -9.23 -1.24
C PRO A 53 -7.70 -10.30 -0.34
N PHE A 54 -7.51 -11.50 -0.87
CA PHE A 54 -6.87 -12.64 -0.18
C PHE A 54 -5.43 -12.88 -0.63
N ASP A 55 -4.96 -12.14 -1.64
CA ASP A 55 -3.59 -12.24 -2.13
C ASP A 55 -2.70 -11.28 -1.33
N GLN A 56 -1.55 -11.78 -0.92
CA GLN A 56 -0.56 -11.03 -0.15
C GLN A 56 0.62 -10.61 -1.03
N GLU A 57 0.69 -11.12 -2.26
CA GLU A 57 1.76 -10.78 -3.17
C GLU A 57 1.51 -9.44 -3.86
N PHE A 58 2.48 -8.54 -3.75
CA PHE A 58 2.51 -7.31 -4.53
C PHE A 58 3.00 -7.67 -5.93
N ALA A 59 2.06 -8.08 -6.77
CA ALA A 59 2.32 -8.44 -8.15
C ALA A 59 1.43 -7.63 -9.10
N GLY A 60 1.90 -7.48 -10.33
CA GLY A 60 1.16 -6.83 -11.40
C GLY A 60 1.75 -5.50 -11.85
N GLU A 61 1.19 -4.99 -12.94
CA GLU A 61 1.65 -3.78 -13.59
C GLU A 61 0.44 -2.93 -13.99
N ILE A 62 0.53 -1.62 -13.77
CA ILE A 62 -0.48 -0.66 -14.19
C ILE A 62 0.11 0.20 -15.31
N GLU A 63 -0.51 0.13 -16.47
CA GLU A 63 -0.18 1.03 -17.58
C GLU A 63 -0.57 2.48 -17.24
N LEU A 64 0.29 3.42 -17.64
CA LEU A 64 0.07 4.85 -17.45
C LEU A 64 -1.25 5.40 -17.97
N LYS A 65 -1.84 4.78 -19.00
CA LYS A 65 -3.16 5.18 -19.53
C LYS A 65 -4.28 5.08 -18.50
N HIS A 66 -4.08 4.32 -17.43
CA HIS A 66 -5.01 4.17 -16.32
C HIS A 66 -4.69 5.08 -15.13
N VAL A 67 -3.64 5.89 -15.23
CA VAL A 67 -3.26 6.89 -14.22
C VAL A 67 -3.91 8.22 -14.58
N LEU A 68 -4.75 8.72 -13.67
CA LEU A 68 -5.41 10.02 -13.79
C LEU A 68 -4.50 11.16 -13.33
N PHE A 69 -3.74 10.93 -12.26
CA PHE A 69 -2.88 11.95 -11.66
C PHE A 69 -1.64 11.31 -11.04
N GLN A 70 -0.49 11.97 -11.19
CA GLN A 70 0.76 11.58 -10.55
C GLN A 70 1.18 12.68 -9.59
N TYR A 71 1.47 12.30 -8.33
CA TYR A 71 1.96 13.27 -7.36
C TYR A 71 3.41 13.65 -7.69
N ALA A 72 3.72 14.93 -7.60
CA ALA A 72 5.07 15.46 -7.89
C ALA A 72 6.14 14.87 -6.94
N SER A 73 5.75 14.58 -5.70
CA SER A 73 6.59 13.91 -4.73
C SER A 73 5.75 12.92 -3.92
N THR A 74 6.39 11.84 -3.48
CA THR A 74 5.80 10.87 -2.57
C THR A 74 6.47 11.01 -1.21
N PRO A 75 5.72 11.25 -0.12
CA PRO A 75 6.26 11.34 1.24
C PRO A 75 7.16 10.15 1.58
N GLU A 76 8.29 10.40 2.25
CA GLU A 76 9.24 9.34 2.61
C GLU A 76 8.60 8.26 3.50
N GLU A 77 7.74 8.65 4.44
CA GLU A 77 7.01 7.70 5.28
C GLU A 77 6.22 6.67 4.45
N LEU A 78 5.54 7.11 3.39
CA LEU A 78 4.79 6.23 2.52
C LEU A 78 5.69 5.32 1.69
N LYS A 79 6.85 5.82 1.25
CA LYS A 79 7.86 5.01 0.56
C LYS A 79 8.39 3.92 1.47
N THR A 80 8.72 4.25 2.72
CA THR A 80 9.19 3.29 3.72
C THR A 80 8.13 2.23 3.99
N LYS A 81 6.88 2.63 4.28
CA LYS A 81 5.76 1.69 4.51
C LYS A 81 5.50 0.79 3.30
N TYR A 82 5.61 1.32 2.09
CA TYR A 82 5.49 0.53 0.87
C TYR A 82 6.62 -0.50 0.73
N LEU A 83 7.87 -0.11 1.00
CA LEU A 83 9.00 -1.04 0.97
C LEU A 83 8.86 -2.13 2.03
N GLU A 84 8.46 -1.78 3.26
CA GLU A 84 8.18 -2.73 4.33
C GLU A 84 7.12 -3.76 3.90
N ALA A 85 6.00 -3.27 3.34
CA ALA A 85 4.91 -4.13 2.88
C ALA A 85 5.33 -5.03 1.71
N THR A 86 6.03 -4.50 0.72
CA THR A 86 6.40 -5.25 -0.50
C THR A 86 7.57 -6.21 -0.32
N THR A 87 8.42 -6.01 0.69
CA THR A 87 9.59 -6.87 0.92
C THR A 87 9.38 -7.88 2.04
N ASN A 88 8.24 -7.85 2.75
CA ASN A 88 8.00 -8.62 3.98
C ASN A 88 9.11 -8.46 5.05
N LEU A 89 10.00 -7.47 4.87
CA LEU A 89 11.02 -7.09 5.82
C LEU A 89 10.42 -5.98 6.65
N THR A 90 10.12 -6.26 7.92
CA THR A 90 9.91 -5.22 8.91
C THR A 90 11.21 -4.42 9.00
N LEU A 91 11.33 -3.33 8.23
CA LEU A 91 12.40 -2.34 8.40
C LEU A 91 12.16 -1.74 9.78
N SER A 92 12.85 -2.32 10.75
CA SER A 92 12.78 -1.90 12.13
C SER A 92 13.43 -0.53 12.20
N ALA A 93 12.65 0.53 11.96
CA ALA A 93 12.97 1.83 12.49
C ALA A 93 13.17 1.64 14.00
N PRO A 94 14.31 2.05 14.59
CA PRO A 94 14.51 1.95 16.03
C PRO A 94 13.43 2.77 16.74
N GLY A 95 12.38 2.10 17.22
CA GLY A 95 11.28 2.72 17.98
C GLY A 95 9.85 2.52 17.43
N GLY A 96 9.64 1.85 16.29
CA GLY A 96 8.32 1.71 15.66
C GLY A 96 7.57 0.41 15.97
N LEU A 97 7.64 -0.11 17.20
CA LEU A 97 6.94 -1.33 17.61
C LEU A 97 5.55 -0.98 18.15
N GLY A 98 4.55 -0.94 17.28
CA GLY A 98 3.18 -0.63 17.71
C GLY A 98 2.16 -0.54 16.58
N GLY A 99 1.78 -1.67 15.99
CA GLY A 99 0.49 -1.79 15.31
C GLY A 99 0.54 -1.91 13.80
N LEU A 100 0.82 -3.11 13.30
CA LEU A 100 0.10 -3.70 12.16
C LEU A 100 0.48 -5.18 11.94
N GLY A 101 0.62 -5.93 13.03
CA GLY A 101 0.42 -7.38 13.01
C GLY A 101 -1.04 -7.65 13.28
N GLY A 102 -1.89 -7.43 12.27
CA GLY A 102 -3.32 -7.73 12.32
C GLY A 102 -3.50 -9.21 12.65
N ASN A 103 -3.86 -9.48 13.89
CA ASN A 103 -4.22 -10.78 14.40
C ASN A 103 -5.48 -11.24 13.64
N VAL A 104 -5.32 -12.05 12.58
CA VAL A 104 -6.41 -12.70 11.83
C VAL A 104 -7.16 -13.74 12.70
N SER A 105 -6.85 -13.85 13.99
CA SER A 105 -7.38 -14.91 14.87
C SER A 105 -8.75 -14.63 15.51
N ASP A 106 -9.41 -13.49 15.29
CA ASP A 106 -10.63 -13.16 16.05
C ASP A 106 -11.87 -12.75 15.24
N PHE A 107 -11.96 -13.12 13.97
CA PHE A 107 -13.24 -13.06 13.23
C PHE A 107 -14.27 -14.11 13.73
N SER A 108 -13.81 -15.15 14.42
CA SER A 108 -14.67 -16.25 14.92
C SER A 108 -15.62 -15.83 16.05
N LYS A 109 -15.30 -14.76 16.79
CA LYS A 109 -16.17 -14.25 17.88
C LYS A 109 -17.35 -13.41 17.39
N PHE A 110 -17.30 -12.90 16.17
CA PHE A 110 -18.38 -12.08 15.61
C PHE A 110 -19.46 -12.91 14.87
N LEU A 111 -19.19 -14.21 14.61
CA LEU A 111 -20.07 -15.10 13.86
C LEU A 111 -20.87 -16.08 14.73
N LYS A 112 -20.74 -16.04 16.07
CA LYS A 112 -21.56 -16.85 16.98
C LYS A 112 -22.62 -15.97 17.64
N LYS A 113 -23.80 -16.00 17.03
CA LYS A 113 -25.07 -15.73 17.67
C LYS A 113 -25.42 -16.88 18.62
#